data_AF-A0A2M7GLH7-F1
#
_entry.id   AF-A0A2M7GLH7-F1
#
_cell.length_a   1.000
_cell.length_b   1.000
_cell.length_c   1.000
_cell.angle_alpha   90.00
_cell.angle_beta   90.00
_cell.angle_gamma   90.00
#
_symmetry.space_group_name_H-M   'P 1'
#
loop_
_entity.id
_entity.type
_entity.pdbx_description
1 polymer ?
#
loop_
_entity_poly.entity_id
_entity_poly.type
_entity_poly.pdbx_seq_one_letter_code
_entity_poly.pdbx_strand_id
1 'polypeptide(L)'
;MTRFRRRRTAASFSSDTWTVARSWPVVCALSTLFALLVACNTETLKSISTPSPPSASAPTENAAVAAPSSPAASRSEKWKSLTADGLHDPRSPAIKLLQQPAEALAPLPSDEAGNKVDWIAALDQGLINPRTNIRPDTHINVLDLDIFLSLNGALPIVKFPHRQHTMWLDCENCHEQIFKKKAGATPITMTDILEGKYCGQCHGAVAFPLTECNRCHSVLHRDFKKALAESKNKVVVRPK
;
A
#
# COMPACT_ATOMS: atom_id res chain seq x y z
N MET A 1 72.93 -0.21 -3.34
CA MET A 1 72.24 -1.11 -2.40
C MET A 1 71.01 -0.33 -1.91
N THR A 2 69.75 -0.73 -2.08
CA THR A 2 69.12 -2.03 -1.85
C THR A 2 67.79 -2.06 -2.62
N ARG A 3 67.54 -3.11 -3.42
CA ARG A 3 66.29 -3.31 -4.20
C ARG A 3 65.20 -3.89 -3.28
N PHE A 4 64.05 -3.22 -3.18
CA PHE A 4 62.89 -3.73 -2.45
C PHE A 4 61.98 -4.54 -3.39
N ARG A 5 61.96 -5.86 -3.22
CA ARG A 5 61.27 -6.84 -4.05
C ARG A 5 59.86 -7.09 -3.47
N ARG A 6 58.80 -6.53 -4.08
CA ARG A 6 57.41 -6.86 -3.72
C ARG A 6 57.07 -8.27 -4.22
N ARG A 7 56.82 -9.21 -3.29
CA ARG A 7 56.25 -10.53 -3.58
C ARG A 7 54.75 -10.38 -3.88
N ARG A 8 54.31 -10.84 -5.05
CA ARG A 8 52.89 -11.13 -5.34
C ARG A 8 52.61 -12.55 -4.88
N THR A 9 51.64 -12.73 -3.99
CA THR A 9 51.06 -14.04 -3.68
C THR A 9 49.69 -14.09 -4.33
N ALA A 10 49.57 -14.88 -5.40
CA ALA A 10 48.31 -15.24 -6.02
C ALA A 10 47.69 -16.36 -5.17
N ALA A 11 46.46 -16.17 -4.70
CA ALA A 11 45.66 -17.23 -4.12
C ALA A 11 44.83 -17.87 -5.25
N SER A 12 45.14 -19.13 -5.56
CA SER A 12 44.39 -19.99 -6.46
C SER A 12 43.15 -20.52 -5.74
N PHE A 13 41.96 -20.20 -6.25
CA PHE A 13 40.70 -20.76 -5.77
C PHE A 13 40.33 -21.96 -6.66
N SER A 14 40.41 -23.16 -6.09
CA SER A 14 40.04 -24.43 -6.73
C SER A 14 38.53 -24.52 -6.85
N SER A 15 38.03 -24.91 -8.02
CA SER A 15 36.61 -25.14 -8.28
C SER A 15 36.34 -26.64 -8.28
N ASP A 16 36.03 -27.18 -7.10
CA ASP A 16 35.60 -28.57 -6.99
C ASP A 16 34.09 -28.67 -7.18
N THR A 17 33.77 -29.30 -8.31
CA THR A 17 32.47 -29.61 -8.86
C THR A 17 31.69 -30.56 -7.96
N TRP A 18 30.50 -30.14 -7.52
CA TRP A 18 29.52 -31.03 -6.89
C TRP A 18 28.82 -31.86 -7.97
N THR A 19 29.11 -33.17 -7.95
CA THR A 19 28.46 -34.20 -8.75
C THR A 19 27.06 -34.47 -8.20
N VAL A 20 26.03 -34.20 -9.01
CA VAL A 20 24.65 -34.63 -8.74
C VAL A 20 24.47 -36.04 -9.31
N ALA A 21 24.47 -37.04 -8.43
CA ALA A 21 24.10 -38.40 -8.78
C ALA A 21 22.58 -38.53 -8.83
N ARG A 22 22.09 -38.94 -10.00
CA ARG A 22 20.69 -39.16 -10.37
C ARG A 22 20.45 -40.66 -10.42
N SER A 23 19.47 -41.18 -9.69
CA SER A 23 18.81 -42.46 -10.03
C SER A 23 17.64 -42.70 -9.08
N TRP A 24 16.42 -42.79 -9.62
CA TRP A 24 15.30 -43.57 -9.07
C TRP A 24 14.57 -44.21 -10.27
N PRO A 25 14.26 -45.52 -10.22
CA PRO A 25 13.76 -46.26 -11.38
C PRO A 25 12.23 -46.28 -11.50
N VAL A 26 11.78 -46.22 -12.76
CA VAL A 26 10.82 -47.11 -13.45
C VAL A 26 9.51 -47.50 -12.74
N VAL A 27 8.42 -46.87 -13.23
CA VAL A 27 7.16 -47.45 -13.76
C VAL A 27 6.54 -48.68 -13.07
N CYS A 28 5.31 -48.53 -12.56
CA CYS A 28 4.27 -49.54 -12.71
C CYS A 28 2.90 -48.87 -12.89
N ALA A 29 2.28 -49.20 -14.03
CA ALA A 29 0.94 -48.82 -14.44
C ALA A 29 -0.11 -49.65 -13.69
N LEU A 30 -1.27 -49.04 -13.38
CA LEU A 30 -2.54 -49.74 -13.18
C LEU A 30 -3.68 -48.77 -13.48
N SER A 31 -4.22 -48.93 -14.69
CA SER A 31 -5.49 -48.36 -15.15
C SER A 31 -6.65 -49.17 -14.59
N THR A 32 -7.67 -48.51 -14.03
CA THR A 32 -9.08 -48.97 -14.12
C THR A 32 -10.06 -47.82 -13.86
N LEU A 33 -10.87 -47.53 -14.89
CA LEU A 33 -12.31 -47.24 -14.84
C LEU A 33 -12.84 -46.23 -13.80
N PHE A 34 -13.21 -45.02 -14.26
CA PHE A 34 -14.55 -44.49 -14.00
C PHE A 34 -14.90 -43.40 -15.03
N ALA A 35 -15.53 -43.82 -16.13
CA ALA A 35 -16.27 -42.94 -17.02
C ALA A 35 -17.75 -43.28 -16.83
N LEU A 36 -18.55 -42.34 -16.34
CA LEU A 36 -20.00 -42.38 -16.48
C LEU A 36 -20.52 -40.98 -16.83
N LEU A 37 -21.16 -40.92 -18.00
CA LEU A 37 -21.93 -39.80 -18.51
C LEU A 37 -23.17 -39.54 -17.65
N VAL A 38 -23.50 -38.25 -17.46
CA VAL A 38 -24.88 -37.74 -17.37
C VAL A 38 -24.87 -36.37 -18.08
N ALA A 39 -25.14 -36.37 -19.38
CA ALA A 39 -26.43 -36.04 -19.99
C ALA A 39 -26.67 -34.52 -20.11
N CYS A 40 -26.45 -34.07 -21.34
CA CYS A 40 -26.91 -32.81 -21.91
C CYS A 40 -28.45 -32.79 -21.85
N ASN A 41 -29.06 -31.71 -21.35
CA ASN A 41 -30.49 -31.49 -21.48
C ASN A 41 -30.73 -30.22 -22.29
N THR A 42 -30.95 -30.43 -23.59
CA THR A 42 -31.50 -29.46 -24.53
C THR A 42 -32.97 -29.80 -24.74
N GLU A 43 -33.88 -29.06 -24.11
CA GLU A 43 -35.25 -28.75 -24.57
C GLU A 43 -35.71 -27.61 -23.65
N THR A 44 -35.93 -26.38 -24.11
CA THR A 44 -37.24 -25.98 -24.62
C THR A 44 -37.10 -24.62 -25.31
N LEU A 45 -37.01 -24.63 -26.63
CA LEU A 45 -37.35 -23.48 -27.47
C LEU A 45 -38.83 -23.63 -27.82
N LYS A 46 -39.71 -22.85 -27.18
CA LYS A 46 -41.04 -22.58 -27.74
C LYS A 46 -41.52 -21.20 -27.34
N SER A 47 -41.66 -20.37 -28.37
CA SER A 47 -42.67 -19.31 -28.49
C SER A 47 -42.54 -18.11 -27.57
N ILE A 48 -41.80 -17.08 -28.01
CA ILE A 48 -42.28 -15.70 -27.87
C ILE A 48 -42.13 -15.00 -29.22
N SER A 49 -43.28 -14.58 -29.72
CA SER A 49 -43.57 -13.83 -30.93
C SER A 49 -42.77 -12.52 -31.03
N THR A 50 -42.22 -12.27 -32.21
CA THR A 50 -41.80 -10.95 -32.68
C THR A 50 -43.03 -10.10 -33.04
N PRO A 51 -43.07 -8.82 -32.64
CA PRO A 51 -43.77 -7.81 -33.42
C PRO A 51 -42.78 -7.02 -34.28
N SER A 52 -43.11 -6.92 -35.56
CA SER A 52 -42.51 -6.01 -36.56
C SER A 52 -42.71 -4.53 -36.19
N PRO A 53 -41.89 -3.61 -36.72
CA PRO A 53 -41.90 -2.20 -36.33
C PRO A 53 -42.99 -1.41 -37.06
N PRO A 54 -43.64 -0.41 -36.42
CA PRO A 54 -44.37 0.59 -37.15
C PRO A 54 -43.45 1.73 -37.63
N SER A 55 -43.56 1.93 -38.94
CA SER A 55 -43.28 3.09 -39.79
C SER A 55 -42.99 4.44 -39.12
N ALA A 56 -42.04 5.15 -39.74
CA ALA A 56 -41.65 6.52 -39.45
C ALA A 56 -42.78 7.54 -39.61
N SER A 57 -42.80 8.50 -38.69
CA SER A 57 -43.31 9.86 -38.89
C SER A 57 -42.62 10.80 -37.90
N ALA A 58 -41.81 11.72 -38.40
CA ALA A 58 -41.43 12.96 -37.71
C ALA A 58 -42.48 14.06 -38.00
N PRO A 59 -42.47 15.25 -37.38
CA PRO A 59 -41.69 15.75 -36.24
C PRO A 59 -42.57 16.40 -35.13
N THR A 60 -41.99 16.73 -33.96
CA THR A 60 -42.15 18.04 -33.27
C THR A 60 -41.32 18.08 -31.99
N GLU A 61 -40.63 19.21 -31.80
CA GLU A 61 -39.94 19.66 -30.59
C GLU A 61 -40.71 19.40 -29.29
N ASN A 62 -40.05 18.83 -28.27
CA ASN A 62 -39.74 19.55 -27.03
C ASN A 62 -39.10 18.65 -25.95
N ALA A 63 -38.14 19.25 -25.25
CA ALA A 63 -37.63 18.93 -23.91
C ALA A 63 -37.05 17.51 -23.66
N ALA A 64 -35.73 17.42 -23.80
CA ALA A 64 -34.94 16.32 -23.25
C ALA A 64 -35.09 16.25 -21.72
N VAL A 65 -35.70 15.17 -21.23
CA VAL A 65 -35.62 14.79 -19.82
C VAL A 65 -34.21 14.25 -19.58
N ALA A 66 -33.43 14.96 -18.77
CA ALA A 66 -32.08 14.60 -18.41
C ALA A 66 -32.03 13.19 -17.78
N ALA A 67 -31.19 12.33 -18.33
CA ALA A 67 -30.77 11.09 -17.68
C ALA A 67 -30.11 11.41 -16.32
N PRO A 68 -30.28 10.57 -15.28
CA PRO A 68 -29.68 10.81 -13.99
C PRO A 68 -28.15 10.84 -14.12
N SER A 69 -27.57 11.97 -13.73
CA SER A 69 -26.12 12.18 -13.72
C SER A 69 -25.45 11.16 -12.80
N SER A 70 -24.49 10.46 -13.37
CA SER A 70 -23.61 9.53 -12.67
C SER A 70 -22.96 10.21 -11.43
N PRO A 71 -22.76 9.52 -10.29
CA PRO A 71 -22.19 10.08 -9.06
C PRO A 71 -20.67 10.38 -9.17
N ALA A 72 -20.16 10.59 -10.38
CA ALA A 72 -18.80 11.05 -10.64
C ALA A 72 -18.68 12.58 -10.47
N ALA A 73 -19.76 13.34 -10.64
CA ALA A 73 -19.72 14.80 -10.64
C ALA A 73 -19.44 15.43 -9.26
N SER A 74 -19.72 14.75 -8.14
CA SER A 74 -19.41 15.27 -6.79
C SER A 74 -17.99 14.95 -6.32
N ARG A 75 -17.19 14.21 -7.10
CA ARG A 75 -15.82 13.82 -6.72
C ARG A 75 -14.75 14.81 -7.18
N SER A 76 -15.07 15.74 -8.08
CA SER A 76 -14.10 16.69 -8.67
C SER A 76 -13.74 17.88 -7.78
N GLU A 77 -14.46 18.13 -6.68
CA GLU A 77 -14.14 19.27 -5.79
C GLU A 77 -12.94 18.99 -4.86
N LYS A 78 -12.59 17.72 -4.62
CA LYS A 78 -11.53 17.36 -3.65
C LYS A 78 -10.13 17.74 -4.12
N TRP A 79 -9.88 17.72 -5.43
CA TRP A 79 -8.56 18.00 -6.01
C TRP A 79 -8.65 19.01 -7.13
N LYS A 80 -7.94 20.12 -6.98
CA LYS A 80 -7.83 21.13 -8.03
C LYS A 80 -7.18 20.51 -9.28
N SER A 81 -7.68 20.88 -10.45
CA SER A 81 -7.03 20.56 -11.72
C SER A 81 -5.65 21.21 -11.78
N LEU A 82 -4.72 20.61 -12.54
CA LEU A 82 -3.38 21.18 -12.73
C LEU A 82 -3.42 22.63 -13.27
N THR A 83 -4.39 22.98 -14.11
CA THR A 83 -4.55 24.35 -14.64
C THR A 83 -5.05 25.36 -13.62
N ALA A 84 -5.54 24.92 -12.46
CA ALA A 84 -6.21 25.75 -11.45
C ALA A 84 -5.56 25.63 -10.06
N ASP A 85 -4.44 24.93 -9.93
CA ASP A 85 -3.77 24.71 -8.65
C ASP A 85 -2.87 25.87 -8.21
N GLY A 86 -2.55 26.79 -9.12
CA GLY A 86 -1.67 27.94 -8.87
C GLY A 86 -0.18 27.58 -8.81
N LEU A 87 0.18 26.33 -9.14
CA LEU A 87 1.56 25.82 -9.18
C LEU A 87 2.04 25.60 -10.62
N HIS A 88 1.17 25.15 -11.51
CA HIS A 88 1.51 24.90 -12.92
C HIS A 88 1.13 26.09 -13.82
N ASP A 89 1.97 26.40 -14.83
CA ASP A 89 1.62 27.39 -15.87
C ASP A 89 0.50 26.82 -16.77
N PRO A 90 -0.72 27.39 -16.75
CA PRO A 90 -1.85 26.87 -17.53
C PRO A 90 -1.65 26.98 -19.04
N ARG A 91 -0.72 27.84 -19.50
CA ARG A 91 -0.41 28.03 -20.92
C ARG A 91 0.64 27.06 -21.43
N SER A 92 1.31 26.33 -20.52
CA SER A 92 2.31 25.35 -20.91
C SER A 92 1.67 24.22 -21.71
N PRO A 93 2.16 23.89 -22.91
CA PRO A 93 1.63 22.76 -23.68
C PRO A 93 1.82 21.43 -22.94
N ALA A 94 2.80 21.34 -22.04
CA ALA A 94 3.07 20.14 -21.24
C ALA A 94 1.92 19.80 -20.28
N ILE A 95 1.08 20.76 -19.87
CA ILE A 95 -0.01 20.50 -18.92
C ILE A 95 -1.04 19.50 -19.44
N LYS A 96 -1.17 19.39 -20.77
CA LYS A 96 -2.05 18.43 -21.44
C LYS A 96 -1.50 17.01 -21.44
N LEU A 97 -0.21 16.84 -21.15
CA LEU A 97 0.47 15.54 -21.09
C LEU A 97 0.45 14.95 -19.67
N LEU A 98 0.16 15.77 -18.66
CA LEU A 98 0.17 15.35 -17.26
C LEU A 98 -1.19 14.78 -16.86
N GLN A 99 -1.17 13.71 -16.08
CA GLN A 99 -2.37 13.10 -15.52
C GLN A 99 -3.03 14.04 -14.51
N GLN A 100 -4.36 14.20 -14.57
CA GLN A 100 -5.07 15.02 -13.60
C GLN A 100 -5.13 14.33 -12.23
N PRO A 101 -4.97 15.07 -11.11
CA PRO A 101 -5.04 14.47 -9.78
C PRO A 101 -6.36 13.73 -9.51
N ALA A 102 -7.48 14.31 -9.95
CA ALA A 102 -8.78 13.67 -9.79
C ALA A 102 -8.90 12.37 -10.57
N GLU A 103 -8.26 12.27 -11.74
CA GLU A 103 -8.23 11.03 -12.51
C GLU A 103 -7.43 9.94 -11.78
N ALA A 104 -6.26 10.30 -11.24
CA ALA A 104 -5.38 9.36 -10.54
C ALA A 104 -5.96 8.90 -9.19
N LEU A 105 -6.58 9.81 -8.43
CA LEU A 105 -6.92 9.58 -7.02
C LEU A 105 -8.39 9.24 -6.78
N ALA A 106 -9.32 9.59 -7.68
CA ALA A 106 -10.75 9.29 -7.48
C ALA A 106 -11.12 7.81 -7.29
N PRO A 107 -10.36 6.83 -7.83
CA PRO A 107 -10.62 5.41 -7.56
C PRO A 107 -10.18 4.94 -6.16
N LEU A 108 -9.35 5.72 -5.46
CA LEU A 108 -8.75 5.29 -4.19
C LEU A 108 -9.69 5.57 -3.00
N PRO A 109 -9.55 4.82 -1.89
CA PRO A 109 -10.33 5.05 -0.68
C PRO A 109 -10.06 6.45 -0.13
N SER A 110 -11.10 7.12 0.36
CA SER A 110 -10.96 8.49 0.84
C SER A 110 -10.52 8.58 2.29
N ASP A 111 -9.83 9.67 2.60
CA ASP A 111 -9.46 10.08 3.96
C ASP A 111 -9.91 11.53 4.21
N GLU A 112 -9.95 11.91 5.48
CA GLU A 112 -10.23 13.28 5.91
C GLU A 112 -8.97 14.14 6.01
N ALA A 113 -7.80 13.52 6.06
CA ALA A 113 -6.51 14.20 6.19
C ALA A 113 -5.79 14.39 4.85
N GLY A 114 -4.87 15.36 4.80
CA GLY A 114 -3.91 15.55 3.70
C GLY A 114 -4.57 15.66 2.32
N ASN A 115 -4.10 14.85 1.37
CA ASN A 115 -4.62 14.79 0.00
C ASN A 115 -5.94 14.00 -0.12
N LYS A 116 -6.63 13.71 0.99
CA LYS A 116 -7.94 13.04 1.02
C LYS A 116 -7.95 11.60 0.51
N VAL A 117 -6.80 10.91 0.56
CA VAL A 117 -6.64 9.50 0.18
C VAL A 117 -6.17 8.69 1.38
N ASP A 118 -6.84 7.59 1.66
CA ASP A 118 -6.37 6.59 2.63
C ASP A 118 -5.42 5.62 1.91
N TRP A 119 -4.15 5.95 1.97
CA TRP A 119 -3.07 5.20 1.33
C TRP A 119 -2.87 3.79 1.92
N ILE A 120 -3.19 3.59 3.20
CA ILE A 120 -3.07 2.28 3.84
C ILE A 120 -4.22 1.39 3.39
N ALA A 121 -5.45 1.91 3.35
CA ALA A 121 -6.59 1.18 2.81
C ALA A 121 -6.41 0.85 1.32
N ALA A 122 -5.87 1.78 0.52
CA ALA A 122 -5.57 1.53 -0.89
C ALA A 122 -4.60 0.34 -1.07
N LEU A 123 -3.56 0.28 -0.24
CA LEU A 123 -2.57 -0.79 -0.26
C LEU A 123 -3.18 -2.12 0.22
N ASP A 124 -3.91 -2.10 1.35
CA ASP A 124 -4.51 -3.30 1.95
C ASP A 124 -5.60 -3.91 1.04
N GLN A 125 -6.28 -3.08 0.24
CA GLN A 125 -7.26 -3.50 -0.76
C GLN A 125 -6.63 -3.90 -2.10
N GLY A 126 -5.32 -3.74 -2.28
CA GLY A 126 -4.61 -4.04 -3.52
C GLY A 126 -4.94 -3.09 -4.68
N LEU A 127 -5.53 -1.92 -4.40
CA LEU A 127 -5.80 -0.88 -5.41
C LEU A 127 -4.51 -0.22 -5.90
N ILE A 128 -3.48 -0.27 -5.06
CA ILE A 128 -2.10 0.07 -5.42
C ILE A 128 -1.20 -1.12 -5.12
N ASN A 129 -0.22 -1.36 -5.98
CA ASN A 129 0.78 -2.40 -5.81
C ASN A 129 2.17 -1.84 -6.13
N PRO A 130 2.79 -1.11 -5.18
CA PRO A 130 4.11 -0.55 -5.38
C PRO A 130 5.13 -1.64 -5.71
N ARG A 131 6.04 -1.34 -6.62
CA ARG A 131 7.16 -2.22 -6.90
C ARG A 131 8.02 -2.32 -5.64
N THR A 132 8.26 -3.54 -5.17
CA THR A 132 8.98 -3.79 -3.91
C THR A 132 10.50 -3.64 -4.05
N ASN A 133 11.06 -3.93 -5.21
CA ASN A 133 12.50 -3.76 -5.48
C ASN A 133 12.81 -3.38 -6.93
N ILE A 134 13.97 -2.77 -7.15
CA ILE A 134 14.51 -2.52 -8.49
C ILE A 134 15.40 -3.69 -8.94
N ARG A 135 16.14 -4.29 -8.01
CA ARG A 135 17.03 -5.42 -8.28
C ARG A 135 16.44 -6.71 -7.70
N PRO A 136 16.55 -7.85 -8.40
CA PRO A 136 15.96 -9.12 -7.95
C PRO A 136 16.49 -9.65 -6.61
N ASP A 137 17.73 -9.31 -6.25
CA ASP A 137 18.43 -9.73 -5.04
C ASP A 137 18.07 -8.88 -3.81
N THR A 138 17.29 -7.81 -3.98
CA THR A 138 16.91 -6.95 -2.85
C THR A 138 15.88 -7.66 -1.98
N HIS A 139 16.25 -7.92 -0.73
CA HIS A 139 15.38 -8.51 0.29
C HIS A 139 14.57 -7.41 0.99
N ILE A 140 13.25 -7.48 0.88
CA ILE A 140 12.32 -6.54 1.52
C ILE A 140 11.78 -7.17 2.79
N ASN A 141 11.92 -6.44 3.90
CA ASN A 141 11.52 -6.91 5.23
C ASN A 141 10.33 -6.09 5.74
N VAL A 142 9.14 -6.69 5.71
CA VAL A 142 7.96 -6.11 6.35
C VAL A 142 7.88 -6.61 7.79
N LEU A 143 7.84 -5.69 8.74
CA LEU A 143 7.78 -6.01 10.16
C LEU A 143 6.38 -5.73 10.72
N ASP A 144 5.67 -6.78 11.11
CA ASP A 144 4.38 -6.68 11.80
C ASP A 144 4.60 -6.63 13.31
N LEU A 145 4.93 -5.44 13.84
CA LEU A 145 5.19 -5.18 15.25
C LEU A 145 4.57 -3.86 15.71
N ASP A 146 3.70 -3.92 16.72
CA ASP A 146 3.15 -2.74 17.36
C ASP A 146 3.99 -2.30 18.57
N ILE A 147 4.27 -0.99 18.67
CA ILE A 147 4.84 -0.37 19.85
C ILE A 147 3.78 0.50 20.52
N PHE A 148 3.58 0.29 21.81
CA PHE A 148 2.73 1.11 22.65
C PHE A 148 3.58 2.01 23.55
N LEU A 149 3.29 3.30 23.57
CA LEU A 149 4.01 4.31 24.35
C LEU A 149 3.05 5.33 24.96
N SER A 150 3.56 6.15 25.90
CA SER A 150 2.78 7.17 26.62
C SER A 150 1.60 6.59 27.42
N LEU A 151 1.85 5.53 28.20
CA LEU A 151 0.79 4.76 28.91
C LEU A 151 0.03 5.53 29.99
N ASN A 152 0.65 6.59 30.53
CA ASN A 152 0.14 7.36 31.67
C ASN A 152 -0.21 8.80 31.28
N GLY A 153 -0.32 9.10 29.99
CA GLY A 153 -0.66 10.43 29.50
C GLY A 153 -2.14 10.79 29.73
N ALA A 154 -2.47 12.08 29.64
CA ALA A 154 -3.87 12.51 29.64
C ALA A 154 -4.59 12.13 28.33
N LEU A 155 -3.86 12.17 27.21
CA LEU A 155 -4.34 11.70 25.91
C LEU A 155 -4.31 10.17 25.83
N PRO A 156 -5.11 9.55 24.95
CA PRO A 156 -5.05 8.11 24.72
C PRO A 156 -3.63 7.61 24.46
N ILE A 157 -3.42 6.32 24.72
CA ILE A 157 -2.16 5.63 24.52
C ILE A 157 -1.78 5.71 23.05
N VAL A 158 -0.50 5.97 22.79
CA VAL A 158 0.03 6.03 21.44
C VAL A 158 0.35 4.61 20.97
N LYS A 159 -0.14 4.25 19.78
CA LYS A 159 0.21 3.02 19.08
C LYS A 159 0.98 3.37 17.81
N PHE A 160 2.20 2.85 17.71
CA PHE A 160 3.03 2.92 16.51
C PHE A 160 3.11 1.54 15.86
N PRO A 161 2.55 1.36 14.65
CA PRO A 161 2.60 0.07 13.96
C PRO A 161 3.73 0.02 12.92
N HIS A 162 4.67 -0.92 13.03
CA HIS A 162 5.75 -1.05 12.05
C HIS A 162 5.25 -1.45 10.67
N ARG A 163 4.17 -2.24 10.58
CA ARG A 163 3.70 -2.80 9.31
C ARG A 163 3.43 -1.70 8.29
N GLN A 164 2.61 -0.70 8.67
CA GLN A 164 2.25 0.43 7.82
C GLN A 164 3.46 1.26 7.41
N HIS A 165 4.55 1.26 8.17
CA HIS A 165 5.77 1.99 7.79
C HIS A 165 6.66 1.13 6.89
N THR A 166 6.85 -0.14 7.24
CA THR A 166 7.74 -1.08 6.54
C THR A 166 7.17 -1.64 5.23
N MET A 167 5.89 -1.38 4.95
CA MET A 167 5.32 -1.60 3.62
C MET A 167 5.76 -0.56 2.59
N TRP A 168 6.25 0.60 3.04
CA TRP A 168 6.69 1.70 2.17
C TRP A 168 8.18 2.01 2.27
N LEU A 169 8.76 1.78 3.45
CA LEU A 169 10.11 2.20 3.81
C LEU A 169 10.92 1.01 4.33
N ASP A 170 12.24 1.11 4.20
CA ASP A 170 13.15 0.12 4.76
C ASP A 170 13.58 0.53 6.18
N CYS A 171 14.14 -0.42 6.92
CA CYS A 171 14.61 -0.27 8.29
C CYS A 171 15.57 0.92 8.45
N GLU A 172 16.43 1.13 7.46
CA GLU A 172 17.45 2.18 7.46
C GLU A 172 16.89 3.60 7.35
N ASN A 173 15.67 3.74 6.81
CA ASN A 173 15.00 5.05 6.77
C ASN A 173 14.70 5.60 8.16
N CYS A 174 14.58 4.72 9.16
CA CYS A 174 14.26 5.09 10.54
C CYS A 174 15.41 4.82 11.51
N HIS A 175 16.16 3.73 11.29
CA HIS A 175 17.18 3.27 12.21
C HIS A 175 18.59 3.35 11.61
N GLU A 176 19.60 3.83 12.32
CA GLU A 176 19.61 4.27 13.73
C GLU A 176 19.56 5.80 13.91
N GLN A 177 19.27 6.53 12.83
CA GLN A 177 19.33 7.98 12.79
C GLN A 177 18.17 8.63 13.53
N ILE A 178 16.92 8.21 13.25
CA ILE A 178 15.72 8.79 13.85
C ILE A 178 15.38 8.07 15.17
N PHE A 179 15.43 6.74 15.17
CA PHE A 179 15.10 5.92 16.32
C PHE A 179 16.20 4.90 16.62
N LYS A 180 16.37 4.54 17.89
CA LYS A 180 17.21 3.40 18.28
C LYS A 180 16.42 2.09 18.11
N LYS A 181 17.11 1.00 17.75
CA LYS A 181 16.54 -0.36 17.65
C LYS A 181 16.26 -0.99 19.04
N LYS A 182 15.75 -0.18 19.98
CA LYS A 182 15.42 -0.57 21.35
C LYS A 182 14.27 0.28 21.85
N ALA A 183 13.17 -0.36 22.21
CA ALA A 183 11.99 0.32 22.73
C ALA A 183 12.32 1.13 24.00
N GLY A 184 11.84 2.38 24.05
CA GLY A 184 12.09 3.31 25.17
C GLY A 184 13.51 3.88 25.24
N ALA A 185 14.40 3.54 24.30
CA ALA A 185 15.75 4.11 24.28
C ALA A 185 15.81 5.52 23.67
N THR A 186 14.89 5.84 22.76
CA THR A 186 14.75 7.17 22.18
C THR A 186 13.75 7.99 23.00
N PRO A 187 14.15 9.14 23.59
CA PRO A 187 13.26 10.02 24.32
C PRO A 187 12.45 10.88 23.34
N ILE A 188 11.17 10.56 23.17
CA ILE A 188 10.28 11.24 22.23
C ILE A 188 9.35 12.16 23.02
N THR A 189 9.30 13.43 22.62
CA THR A 189 8.32 14.41 23.14
C THR A 189 7.50 15.00 22.00
N MET A 190 6.31 15.50 22.30
CA MET A 190 5.51 16.21 21.29
C MET A 190 6.17 17.50 20.82
N THR A 191 6.92 18.19 21.69
CA THR A 191 7.71 19.37 21.30
C THR A 191 8.75 19.01 20.23
N ASP A 192 9.52 17.94 20.45
CA ASP A 192 10.49 17.46 19.46
C ASP A 192 9.81 17.08 18.13
N ILE A 193 8.63 16.46 18.19
CA ILE A 193 7.85 16.11 17.00
C ILE A 193 7.43 17.36 16.22
N LEU A 194 6.96 18.41 16.90
CA LEU A 194 6.58 19.67 16.26
C LEU A 194 7.79 20.42 15.68
N GLU A 195 8.98 20.21 16.24
CA GLU A 195 10.26 20.71 15.70
C GLU A 195 10.81 19.89 14.52
N GLY A 196 10.05 18.91 14.02
CA GLY A 196 10.43 18.09 12.87
C GLY A 196 11.33 16.90 13.20
N LYS A 197 11.51 16.55 14.49
CA LYS A 197 12.24 15.35 14.91
C LYS A 197 11.32 14.14 14.99
N TYR A 198 11.90 12.94 15.04
CA TYR A 198 11.16 11.69 15.24
C TYR A 198 10.01 11.52 14.23
N CYS A 199 8.77 11.41 14.71
CA CYS A 199 7.57 11.30 13.88
C CYS A 199 7.42 12.53 12.95
N GLY A 200 7.82 13.71 13.41
CA GLY A 200 7.72 14.97 12.68
C GLY A 200 8.65 15.10 11.49
N GLN A 201 9.64 14.20 11.36
CA GLN A 201 10.49 14.14 10.17
C GLN A 201 9.66 13.81 8.91
N CYS A 202 8.54 13.08 9.10
CA CYS A 202 7.67 12.66 8.01
C CYS A 202 6.23 13.19 8.14
N HIS A 203 5.62 13.11 9.33
CA HIS A 203 4.24 13.56 9.56
C HIS A 203 4.15 15.08 9.51
N GLY A 204 3.36 15.61 8.57
CA GLY A 204 3.25 17.04 8.26
C GLY A 204 3.91 17.46 6.94
N ALA A 205 4.89 16.70 6.46
CA ALA A 205 5.57 16.96 5.19
C ALA A 205 5.22 15.93 4.11
N VAL A 206 5.38 14.64 4.42
CA VAL A 206 5.16 13.53 3.47
C VAL A 206 4.02 12.61 3.89
N ALA A 207 3.61 12.67 5.16
CA ALA A 207 2.49 11.91 5.71
C ALA A 207 1.46 12.88 6.35
N PHE A 208 0.36 12.32 6.86
CA PHE A 208 -0.75 13.09 7.44
C PHE A 208 -0.25 14.14 8.47
N PRO A 209 -0.96 15.28 8.60
CA PRO A 209 -0.51 16.37 9.46
C PRO A 209 -0.61 16.02 10.95
N LEU A 210 0.26 16.64 11.74
CA LEU A 210 0.35 16.43 13.20
C LEU A 210 -0.88 16.93 13.98
N THR A 211 -1.82 17.59 13.31
CA THR A 211 -3.12 17.99 13.87
C THR A 211 -4.07 16.80 14.10
N GLU A 212 -3.80 15.66 13.45
CA GLU A 212 -4.61 14.44 13.58
C GLU A 212 -4.21 13.61 14.82
N CYS A 213 -4.43 14.17 16.01
CA CYS A 213 -3.98 13.60 17.29
C CYS A 213 -4.35 12.11 17.45
N ASN A 214 -5.59 11.76 17.08
CA ASN A 214 -6.16 10.43 17.28
C ASN A 214 -5.51 9.34 16.42
N ARG A 215 -4.73 9.71 15.39
CA ARG A 215 -4.01 8.73 14.55
C ARG A 215 -2.86 8.09 15.29
N CYS A 216 -2.15 8.88 16.09
CA CYS A 216 -1.10 8.39 16.97
C CYS A 216 -1.70 7.91 18.30
N HIS A 217 -2.49 8.78 18.94
CA HIS A 217 -3.21 8.54 20.19
C HIS A 217 -4.50 7.72 19.93
N SER A 218 -4.33 6.51 19.41
CA SER A 218 -5.42 5.69 18.87
C SER A 218 -5.99 4.67 19.85
N VAL A 219 -5.40 4.51 21.03
CA VAL A 219 -5.80 3.46 21.99
C VAL A 219 -6.26 4.08 23.29
N LEU A 220 -7.57 4.06 23.53
CA LEU A 220 -8.12 4.53 24.80
C LEU A 220 -7.56 3.70 25.97
N HIS A 221 -7.28 4.35 27.09
CA HIS A 221 -6.73 3.68 28.28
C HIS A 221 -7.56 2.47 28.73
N ARG A 222 -8.89 2.59 28.70
CA ARG A 222 -9.82 1.49 29.04
C ARG A 222 -9.73 0.29 28.09
N ASP A 223 -9.31 0.52 26.84
CA ASP A 223 -9.25 -0.48 25.77
C ASP A 223 -7.83 -1.05 25.59
N PHE A 224 -6.85 -0.58 26.36
CA PHE A 224 -5.45 -0.95 26.18
C PHE A 224 -5.18 -2.45 26.24
N LYS A 225 -5.80 -3.14 27.21
CA LYS A 225 -5.65 -4.61 27.35
C LYS A 225 -6.16 -5.35 26.13
N LYS A 226 -7.27 -4.88 25.55
CA LYS A 226 -7.84 -5.45 24.32
C LYS A 226 -6.90 -5.22 23.15
N ALA A 227 -6.43 -3.98 22.96
CA ALA A 227 -5.47 -3.65 21.89
C ALA A 227 -4.18 -4.49 21.98
N LEU A 228 -3.64 -4.70 23.18
CA LEU A 228 -2.49 -5.60 23.38
C LEU A 228 -2.80 -7.06 23.01
N ALA A 229 -4.00 -7.55 23.31
CA ALA A 229 -4.38 -8.91 22.96
C ALA A 229 -4.50 -9.10 21.43
N GLU A 230 -4.95 -8.08 20.71
CA GLU A 230 -5.14 -8.09 19.25
C GLU A 230 -3.81 -7.96 18.47
N SER A 231 -2.81 -7.28 19.02
CA SER A 231 -1.48 -7.17 18.39
C SER A 231 -0.73 -8.51 18.41
N LYS A 232 -0.42 -9.05 17.22
CA LYS A 232 0.35 -10.29 17.04
C LYS A 232 1.71 -10.22 17.71
N ASN A 233 2.53 -9.27 17.29
CA ASN A 233 3.77 -8.91 17.96
C ASN A 233 3.61 -7.52 18.57
N LYS A 234 4.11 -7.37 19.79
CA LYS A 234 3.92 -6.14 20.57
C LYS A 234 5.07 -5.86 21.49
N VAL A 235 5.37 -4.57 21.65
CA VAL A 235 6.28 -4.07 22.68
C VAL A 235 5.62 -2.90 23.39
N VAL A 236 5.76 -2.88 24.71
CA VAL A 236 5.24 -1.81 25.56
C VAL A 236 6.41 -1.03 26.14
N VAL A 237 6.48 0.27 25.81
CA VAL A 237 7.45 1.19 26.40
C VAL A 237 6.95 1.60 27.78
N ARG A 238 7.60 1.08 28.82
CA ARG A 238 7.30 1.49 30.19
C ARG A 238 7.90 2.88 30.46
N PRO A 239 7.16 3.76 31.15
CA PRO A 239 7.75 5.00 31.68
C PRO A 239 8.92 4.66 32.59
N LYS A 240 9.95 5.51 32.57
CA LYS A 240 11.04 5.44 33.55
C LYS A 240 10.59 5.98 34.90
#